data_AF-A0A1G0VAH5-F1
#
_entry.id   AF-A0A1G0VAH5-F1
#
_cell.length_a   1.000
_cell.length_b   1.000
_cell.length_c   1.000
_cell.angle_alpha   90.00
_cell.angle_beta   90.00
_cell.angle_gamma   90.00
#
_symmetry.space_group_name_H-M   'P 1'
#
loop_
_entity.id
_entity.type
_entity.pdbx_description
1 polymer ?
#
loop_
_entity_poly.entity_id
_entity_poly.type
_entity_poly.pdbx_seq_one_letter_code
_entity_poly.pdbx_strand_id
1 'polypeptide(L)'
;MKFSEAVKPISYLKTHASEVVRDVAANQKTLIITHNGEAKVILQDVKVYEKTQESIALLKILALSGREIKRGNYKTLEKSFGNVRNRINDFKREQSEVQS
;
A
#
# COMPACT_ATOMS: atom_id res chain seq x y z
N MET A 1 -6.97 19.99 -2.68
CA MET A 1 -6.13 20.18 -3.88
C MET A 1 -6.67 21.36 -4.67
N LYS A 2 -5.83 22.31 -5.09
CA LYS A 2 -6.21 23.31 -6.09
C LYS A 2 -5.97 22.71 -7.48
N PHE A 3 -7.03 22.33 -8.18
CA PHE A 3 -6.93 21.66 -9.49
C PHE A 3 -6.20 22.49 -10.57
N SER A 4 -6.30 23.82 -10.49
CA SER A 4 -5.62 24.74 -11.41
C SER A 4 -4.08 24.62 -11.39
N GLU A 5 -3.50 24.22 -10.26
CA GLU A 5 -2.05 24.04 -10.11
C GLU A 5 -1.63 22.59 -10.37
N ALA A 6 -2.54 21.64 -10.15
CA ALA A 6 -2.29 20.21 -10.26
C ALA A 6 -2.41 19.67 -11.70
N VAL A 7 -3.02 20.40 -12.64
CA VAL A 7 -3.18 19.96 -14.03
C VAL A 7 -2.17 20.66 -14.94
N LYS A 8 -1.35 19.89 -15.66
CA LYS A 8 -0.35 20.40 -16.61
C LYS A 8 -0.39 19.64 -17.94
N PRO A 9 -0.19 20.29 -19.10
CA PRO A 9 -0.09 19.58 -20.38
C PRO A 9 1.21 18.79 -20.48
N ILE A 10 1.21 17.72 -21.26
CA ILE A 10 2.40 16.88 -21.49
C ILE A 10 3.57 17.68 -22.07
N SER A 11 3.31 18.74 -22.83
CA SER A 11 4.34 19.65 -23.33
C SER A 11 5.11 20.32 -22.18
N TYR A 12 4.43 20.71 -21.11
CA TYR A 12 5.07 21.31 -19.93
C TYR A 12 6.02 20.33 -19.24
N LEU A 13 5.60 19.07 -19.09
CA LEU A 13 6.44 18.02 -18.51
C LEU A 13 7.66 17.73 -19.38
N LYS A 14 7.52 17.72 -20.72
CA LYS A 14 8.65 17.51 -21.65
C LYS A 14 9.71 18.60 -21.50
N THR A 15 9.31 19.86 -21.30
CA THR A 15 10.24 20.99 -21.18
C THR A 15 10.87 21.09 -19.79
N HIS A 16 10.17 20.69 -18.73
CA HIS A 16 10.60 20.92 -17.33
C HIS A 16 10.72 19.63 -16.50
N ALA A 17 10.96 18.48 -17.13
CA ALA A 17 10.88 17.16 -16.49
C ALA A 17 11.63 17.07 -15.16
N SER A 18 12.91 17.46 -15.14
CA SER A 18 13.76 17.37 -13.95
C SER A 18 13.29 18.27 -12.80
N GLU A 19 12.80 19.47 -13.10
CA GLU A 19 12.27 20.39 -12.09
C GLU A 19 10.95 19.89 -11.52
N VAL A 20 10.04 19.45 -12.39
CA VAL A 20 8.73 18.92 -12.00
C VAL A 20 8.88 17.68 -11.13
N VAL A 21 9.78 16.75 -11.49
CA VAL A 21 10.05 15.55 -10.68
C VAL A 21 10.59 15.93 -9.30
N ARG A 22 11.53 16.89 -9.22
CA ARG A 22 12.06 17.38 -7.94
C ARG A 22 10.98 18.04 -7.09
N ASP A 23 10.15 18.90 -7.67
CA ASP A 23 9.05 19.55 -6.95
C ASP A 23 8.03 18.53 -6.44
N VAL A 24 7.66 17.55 -7.26
CA VAL A 24 6.72 16.50 -6.89
C VAL A 24 7.25 15.66 -5.73
N ALA A 25 8.51 15.21 -5.81
CA ALA A 25 9.13 14.40 -4.77
C ALA A 25 9.37 15.18 -3.46
N ALA A 26 9.85 16.43 -3.55
CA ALA A 26 10.16 17.24 -2.37
C ALA A 26 8.91 17.67 -1.60
N ASN A 27 7.81 17.95 -2.33
CA ASN A 27 6.59 18.50 -1.74
C ASN A 27 5.44 17.48 -1.65
N GLN A 28 5.71 16.18 -1.90
CA GLN A 28 4.71 15.11 -1.83
C GLN A 28 3.46 15.40 -2.68
N LYS A 29 3.68 16.02 -3.85
CA LYS A 29 2.58 16.48 -4.72
C LYS A 29 2.06 15.36 -5.61
N THR A 30 0.94 15.64 -6.26
CA THR A 30 0.38 14.81 -7.32
C THR A 30 -0.06 15.75 -8.44
N LEU A 31 0.39 15.47 -9.65
CA LEU A 31 0.06 16.21 -10.86
C LEU A 31 -0.69 15.32 -11.84
N ILE A 32 -1.72 15.88 -12.47
CA ILE A 32 -2.46 15.28 -13.57
C ILE A 32 -1.88 15.84 -14.86
N ILE A 33 -1.43 14.96 -15.73
CA ILE A 33 -0.85 15.33 -17.02
C ILE A 33 -1.89 15.11 -18.11
N THR A 34 -2.11 16.16 -18.90
CA THR A 34 -3.04 16.11 -20.03
C THR A 34 -2.32 15.94 -21.38
N HIS A 35 -2.96 15.26 -22.31
CA HIS A 35 -2.55 15.19 -23.72
C HIS A 35 -3.75 15.58 -24.57
N ASN A 36 -3.57 16.58 -25.46
CA ASN A 36 -4.66 17.17 -26.25
C ASN A 36 -5.86 17.62 -25.40
N GLY A 37 -5.59 18.19 -24.22
CA GLY A 37 -6.62 18.68 -23.31
C GLY A 37 -7.24 17.61 -22.39
N GLU A 38 -6.96 16.32 -22.62
CA GLU A 38 -7.53 15.23 -21.84
C GLU A 38 -6.53 14.71 -20.80
N ALA A 39 -6.97 14.49 -19.55
CA ALA A 39 -6.16 13.85 -18.52
C ALA A 39 -5.82 12.39 -18.91
N LYS A 40 -4.54 12.03 -18.92
CA LYS A 40 -4.07 10.69 -19.32
C LYS A 40 -3.21 9.99 -18.30
N VAL A 41 -2.33 10.72 -17.61
CA VAL A 41 -1.39 10.13 -16.64
C VAL A 41 -1.28 10.99 -15.39
N ILE A 42 -0.79 10.38 -14.31
CA ILE A 42 -0.54 11.04 -13.03
C ILE A 42 0.96 10.94 -12.73
N LEU A 43 1.56 12.05 -12.31
CA LEU A 43 2.89 12.09 -11.73
C LEU A 43 2.76 12.33 -10.23
N GLN A 44 3.31 11.43 -9.41
CA GLN A 44 3.18 11.45 -7.95
C GLN A 44 4.50 11.03 -7.31
N ASP A 45 4.77 11.55 -6.10
CA ASP A 45 5.85 11.04 -5.26
C ASP A 45 5.63 9.55 -4.94
N VAL A 46 6.65 8.73 -5.20
CA VAL A 46 6.61 7.29 -4.97
C VAL A 46 6.26 6.93 -3.52
N LYS A 47 6.73 7.71 -2.53
CA LYS A 47 6.42 7.45 -1.12
C LYS A 47 4.95 7.66 -0.79
N VAL A 48 4.33 8.67 -1.42
CA VAL A 48 2.88 8.93 -1.29
C VAL A 48 2.08 7.83 -1.96
N TYR A 49 2.53 7.38 -3.13
CA TYR A 49 1.92 6.26 -3.85
C TYR A 49 1.96 4.97 -3.01
N GLU A 50 3.11 4.59 -2.49
CA GLU A 50 3.30 3.40 -1.65
C GLU A 50 2.43 3.45 -0.40
N LYS A 51 2.44 4.56 0.34
CA LYS A 51 1.58 4.76 1.52
C LYS A 51 0.10 4.62 1.19
N THR A 52 -0.31 5.07 -0.01
CA THR A 52 -1.69 4.92 -0.49
C THR A 52 -2.00 3.44 -0.76
N GLN A 53 -1.09 2.69 -1.39
CA GLN A 53 -1.25 1.25 -1.62
C GLN A 53 -1.36 0.47 -0.30
N GLU A 54 -0.51 0.77 0.67
CA GLU A 54 -0.55 0.18 2.02
C GLU A 54 -1.88 0.46 2.72
N SER A 55 -2.37 1.70 2.63
CA SER A 55 -3.66 2.09 3.21
C SER A 55 -4.81 1.31 2.58
N ILE A 56 -4.81 1.14 1.26
CA ILE A 56 -5.82 0.34 0.55
C ILE A 56 -5.73 -1.14 0.96
N ALA A 57 -4.53 -1.68 1.12
CA ALA A 57 -4.33 -3.05 1.57
C ALA A 57 -4.89 -3.27 2.99
N LEU A 58 -4.62 -2.35 3.92
CA LEU A 58 -5.18 -2.37 5.27
C LEU A 58 -6.72 -2.31 5.25
N LEU A 59 -7.29 -1.41 4.46
CA LEU A 59 -8.76 -1.30 4.32
C LEU A 59 -9.38 -2.60 3.76
N LYS A 60 -8.70 -3.27 2.83
CA LYS A 60 -9.13 -4.59 2.33
C LYS A 60 -9.09 -5.66 3.42
N ILE A 61 -8.03 -5.70 4.23
CA ILE A 61 -7.91 -6.63 5.37
C ILE A 61 -9.07 -6.38 6.34
N LEU A 62 -9.33 -5.14 6.73
CA LEU A 62 -10.41 -4.78 7.65
C LEU A 62 -11.79 -5.17 7.10
N ALA A 63 -12.04 -4.90 5.81
CA ALA A 63 -13.29 -5.29 5.16
C ALA A 63 -13.47 -6.82 5.11
N LEU A 64 -12.40 -7.57 4.83
CA LEU A 64 -12.40 -9.03 4.88
C LEU A 64 -12.67 -9.55 6.29
N SER A 65 -11.93 -9.06 7.29
CA SER A 65 -12.12 -9.43 8.70
C SER A 65 -13.54 -9.15 9.18
N GLY A 66 -14.12 -8.01 8.82
CA GLY A 66 -15.50 -7.68 9.16
C GLY A 66 -16.52 -8.68 8.58
N ARG A 67 -16.28 -9.21 7.37
CA ARG A 67 -17.12 -10.26 6.78
C ARG A 67 -16.96 -11.61 7.49
N GLU A 68 -15.74 -11.99 7.83
CA GLU A 68 -15.47 -13.26 8.49
C GLU A 68 -16.01 -13.30 9.92
N ILE A 69 -15.94 -12.18 10.65
CA ILE A 69 -16.57 -12.03 11.97
C ILE A 69 -18.09 -12.25 11.86
N LYS A 70 -18.76 -11.61 10.89
CA LYS A 70 -20.21 -11.79 10.67
C LYS A 70 -20.60 -13.23 10.33
N ARG A 71 -19.69 -14.00 9.72
CA ARG A 71 -19.89 -15.42 9.39
C ARG A 71 -19.54 -16.36 10.54
N GLY A 72 -19.05 -15.85 11.67
CA GLY A 72 -18.54 -16.67 12.76
C GLY A 72 -17.20 -17.35 12.46
N ASN A 73 -16.54 -17.01 11.35
CA ASN A 73 -15.24 -17.59 10.98
C ASN A 73 -14.09 -16.80 11.63
N TYR A 74 -13.97 -16.92 12.93
CA TYR A 74 -12.87 -16.34 13.70
C TYR A 74 -12.45 -17.29 14.82
N LYS A 75 -11.26 -17.05 15.37
CA LYS A 75 -10.76 -17.75 16.56
C LYS A 75 -10.65 -16.76 17.71
N THR A 76 -10.93 -17.21 18.92
CA THR A 76 -10.68 -16.42 20.12
C THR A 76 -9.18 -16.18 20.29
N LEU A 77 -8.83 -15.17 21.09
CA LEU A 77 -7.44 -14.87 21.42
C LEU A 77 -6.74 -16.10 22.02
N GLU A 78 -7.38 -16.75 22.99
CA GLU A 78 -6.88 -17.95 23.67
C GLU A 78 -6.59 -19.09 22.68
N LYS A 79 -7.55 -19.42 21.80
CA LYS A 79 -7.36 -20.46 20.76
C LYS A 79 -6.24 -20.10 19.80
N SER A 80 -6.11 -18.82 19.42
CA SER A 80 -5.07 -18.37 18.49
C SER A 80 -3.67 -18.50 19.09
N PHE A 81 -3.46 -18.00 20.32
CA PHE A 81 -2.17 -18.11 21.01
C PHE A 81 -1.80 -19.56 21.35
N GLY A 82 -2.79 -20.39 21.72
CA GLY A 82 -2.58 -21.82 21.92
C GLY A 82 -2.05 -22.50 20.65
N ASN A 83 -2.67 -22.25 19.49
CA ASN A 83 -2.24 -22.80 18.22
C ASN A 83 -0.81 -22.36 17.84
N VAL A 84 -0.46 -21.10 18.06
CA VAL A 84 0.90 -20.59 17.78
C VAL A 84 1.93 -21.28 18.66
N ARG A 85 1.64 -21.42 19.97
CA ARG A 85 2.54 -22.09 20.91
C ARG A 85 2.77 -23.56 20.54
N ASN A 86 1.71 -24.27 20.16
CA ASN A 86 1.81 -25.66 19.71
C ASN A 86 2.73 -25.78 18.49
N ARG A 87 2.51 -24.94 17.46
CA ARG A 87 3.37 -24.92 16.26
C ARG A 87 4.85 -24.63 16.58
N ILE A 88 5.13 -23.73 17.54
CA ILE A 88 6.51 -23.45 17.97
C ILE A 88 7.13 -24.68 18.64
N ASN A 89 6.36 -25.40 19.47
CA ASN A 89 6.85 -26.60 20.16
C ASN A 89 7.11 -27.75 19.18
N ASP A 90 6.23 -27.93 18.20
CA ASP A 90 6.38 -28.97 17.16
C ASP A 90 7.64 -28.70 16.34
N PHE A 91 7.85 -27.46 15.90
CA PHE A 91 9.08 -27.06 15.18
C PHE A 91 10.36 -27.30 16.00
N LYS A 92 10.32 -27.05 17.31
CA LYS A 92 11.48 -27.32 18.19
C LYS A 92 11.78 -28.81 18.32
N ARG A 93 10.74 -29.66 18.37
CA ARG A 93 10.90 -31.12 18.43
C ARG A 93 11.54 -31.66 17.16
N GLU A 94 11.05 -31.25 16.00
CA GLU A 94 11.61 -31.63 14.70
C GLU A 94 13.09 -31.24 14.55
N GLN A 95 13.49 -30.05 15.04
CA GLN A 95 14.89 -29.61 15.02
C GLN A 95 15.80 -30.44 15.94
N SER A 96 15.31 -30.89 17.09
CA SER A 96 16.06 -31.74 18.01
C SER A 96 16.24 -33.17 17.49
N GLU A 97 15.27 -33.67 16.71
CA GLU A 97 15.34 -35.00 16.08
C GLU A 97 16.28 -35.04 14.87
N VAL A 98 16.51 -33.91 14.18
CA VAL A 98 17.44 -33.81 13.04
C VAL A 98 18.90 -33.62 13.47
N GLN A 99 19.15 -33.21 14.72
CA GLN A 99 20.49 -32.98 15.27
C GLN A 99 21.04 -34.15 16.11
N SER A 100 20.25 -35.23 16.29
CA SER A 100 20.67 -36.48 16.94
C SER A 100 20.92 -37.56 15.89
#